data_AF-B0BHC2-F1
#
_entry.id   AF-B0BHC2-F1
#
_cell.length_a   1.000
_cell.length_b   1.000
_cell.length_c   1.000
_cell.angle_alpha   90.00
_cell.angle_beta   90.00
_cell.angle_gamma   90.00
#
_symmetry.space_group_name_H-M   'P 1'
#
loop_
_entity.id
_entity.type
_entity.pdbx_description
1 polymer ?
#
loop_
_entity_poly.entity_id
_entity_poly.type
_entity_poly.pdbx_seq_one_letter_code
_entity_poly.pdbx_strand_id
1 'polypeptide(L)'
;TLGHVFSIKRYFKNRKLKQLWDLVLPGMTVVEAQRIMGFEFSKDSENSAGRVVYSNHSQDHLPFYLVVDGLSGKIVRRHNIRALDELSLVA
;
A
#
# COMPACT_ATOMS: atom_id res chain seq x y z
N THR A 1 -21.27 -23.19 9.47
CA THR A 1 -21.37 -21.80 8.96
C THR A 1 -20.06 -21.38 8.29
N LEU A 2 -19.92 -21.64 6.99
CA LEU A 2 -18.71 -21.28 6.24
C LEU A 2 -18.49 -19.76 6.13
N GLY A 3 -19.55 -18.95 6.19
CA GLY A 3 -19.48 -17.48 6.09
C GLY A 3 -18.66 -16.79 7.20
N HIS A 4 -18.55 -17.37 8.39
CA HIS A 4 -17.78 -16.79 9.50
C HIS A 4 -16.26 -17.03 9.39
N VAL A 5 -15.83 -18.17 8.84
CA VAL A 5 -14.41 -18.53 8.74
C VAL A 5 -13.71 -17.75 7.61
N PHE A 6 -14.42 -17.46 6.52
CA PHE A 6 -13.91 -16.62 5.42
C PHE A 6 -13.68 -15.15 5.84
N SER A 7 -14.44 -14.65 6.83
CA SER A 7 -14.27 -13.29 7.38
C SER A 7 -12.98 -13.16 8.21
N ILE A 8 -12.70 -14.13 9.08
CA ILE A 8 -11.55 -14.08 10.00
C ILE A 8 -10.21 -14.17 9.25
N LYS A 9 -10.09 -15.08 8.27
CA LYS A 9 -8.86 -15.19 7.46
C LYS A 9 -8.57 -13.90 6.69
N ARG A 10 -9.61 -13.28 6.13
CA ARG A 10 -9.50 -12.00 5.42
C ARG A 10 -9.10 -10.87 6.37
N TYR A 11 -9.66 -10.85 7.59
CA TYR A 11 -9.27 -9.91 8.64
C TYR A 11 -7.77 -10.01 8.96
N PHE A 12 -7.25 -11.21 9.27
CA PHE A 12 -5.82 -11.37 9.58
C PHE A 12 -4.91 -11.00 8.42
N LYS A 13 -5.29 -11.36 7.18
CA LYS A 13 -4.57 -10.95 5.98
C LYS A 13 -4.49 -9.42 5.89
N ASN A 14 -5.61 -8.73 6.04
CA ASN A 14 -5.66 -7.27 5.93
C ASN A 14 -4.97 -6.57 7.10
N ARG A 15 -5.03 -7.13 8.32
CA ARG A 15 -4.30 -6.60 9.48
C ARG A 15 -2.78 -6.69 9.28
N LYS A 16 -2.28 -7.84 8.79
CA LYS A 16 -0.87 -7.98 8.41
C LYS A 16 -0.49 -6.97 7.33
N LEU A 17 -1.36 -6.80 6.34
CA LEU A 17 -1.14 -5.86 5.24
C LEU A 17 -1.07 -4.41 5.74
N LYS A 18 -1.91 -4.02 6.71
CA LYS A 18 -1.84 -2.71 7.38
C LYS A 18 -0.52 -2.53 8.11
N GLN A 19 -0.08 -3.52 8.89
CA GLN A 19 1.21 -3.46 9.60
C GLN A 19 2.37 -3.26 8.63
N LEU A 20 2.38 -3.98 7.50
CA LEU A 20 3.41 -3.78 6.47
C LEU A 20 3.32 -2.39 5.83
N TRP A 21 2.10 -1.92 5.53
CA TRP A 21 1.91 -0.59 4.94
C TRP A 21 2.36 0.55 5.84
N ASP A 22 2.22 0.39 7.16
CA ASP A 22 2.69 1.37 8.15
C ASP A 22 4.22 1.47 8.21
N LEU A 23 4.93 0.42 7.80
CA LEU A 23 6.39 0.42 7.69
C LEU A 23 6.90 1.09 6.41
N VAL A 24 6.03 1.33 5.42
CA VAL A 24 6.40 2.08 4.21
C VAL A 24 6.37 3.58 4.53
N LEU A 25 7.53 4.23 4.47
CA LEU A 25 7.70 5.63 4.89
C LEU A 25 8.22 6.53 3.76
N PRO A 26 7.94 7.84 3.80
CA PRO A 26 8.61 8.81 2.93
C PRO A 26 10.13 8.74 3.07
N GLY A 27 10.86 8.99 1.98
CA GLY A 27 12.32 8.86 1.89
C GLY A 27 12.81 7.48 1.44
N MET A 28 11.95 6.46 1.47
CA MET A 28 12.23 5.14 0.89
C MET A 28 12.08 5.17 -0.64
N THR A 29 12.69 4.21 -1.32
CA THR A 29 12.49 3.91 -2.75
C THR A 29 11.30 2.98 -2.95
N VAL A 30 10.80 2.89 -4.18
CA VAL A 30 9.77 1.90 -4.55
C VAL A 30 10.25 0.48 -4.28
N VAL A 31 11.52 0.16 -4.56
CA VAL A 31 12.10 -1.17 -4.33
C VAL A 31 12.09 -1.55 -2.85
N GLU A 32 12.40 -0.61 -1.96
CA GLU A 32 12.31 -0.84 -0.52
C GLU A 32 10.87 -1.09 -0.07
N ALA A 33 9.91 -0.32 -0.61
CA ALA A 33 8.50 -0.55 -0.35
C ALA A 33 8.02 -1.93 -0.87
N GLN A 34 8.47 -2.36 -2.05
CA GLN A 34 8.17 -3.69 -2.60
C GLN A 34 8.70 -4.81 -1.70
N ARG A 35 9.91 -4.66 -1.15
CA ARG A 35 10.50 -5.65 -0.21
C ARG A 35 9.69 -5.76 1.08
N ILE A 36 9.17 -4.65 1.60
CA ILE A 36 8.31 -4.63 2.80
C ILE A 36 6.96 -5.29 2.49
N MET A 37 6.33 -4.89 1.38
CA MET A 37 4.97 -5.31 1.05
C MET A 37 4.88 -6.73 0.48
N GLY A 38 5.98 -7.23 -0.09
CA GLY A 38 6.02 -8.55 -0.74
C GLY A 38 5.28 -8.61 -2.07
N PHE A 39 5.05 -7.46 -2.72
CA PHE A 39 4.47 -7.36 -4.05
C PHE A 39 5.02 -6.16 -4.81
N GLU A 40 4.81 -6.17 -6.13
CA GLU A 40 5.34 -5.13 -7.01
C GLU A 40 4.40 -3.94 -7.16
N PHE A 41 5.00 -2.77 -7.37
CA PHE A 41 4.29 -1.57 -7.77
C PHE A 41 4.64 -1.24 -9.22
N SER A 42 3.64 -0.92 -10.02
CA SER A 42 3.80 -0.49 -11.42
C SER A 42 3.65 1.01 -11.51
N LYS A 43 4.37 1.63 -12.45
CA LYS A 43 4.17 3.06 -12.76
C LYS A 43 2.77 3.24 -13.34
N ASP A 44 2.02 4.17 -12.76
CA ASP A 44 0.63 4.45 -13.13
C ASP A 44 0.54 5.76 -13.92
N SER A 45 1.10 6.84 -13.38
CA SER A 45 1.07 8.15 -14.03
C SER A 45 2.28 9.01 -13.67
N GLU A 46 2.48 10.11 -14.40
CA GLU A 46 3.49 11.12 -14.10
C GLU A 46 2.91 12.51 -14.38
N ASN A 47 3.20 13.49 -13.52
CA ASN A 47 2.76 14.87 -13.72
C ASN A 47 3.90 15.78 -14.20
N SER A 48 3.56 16.98 -14.65
CA SER A 48 4.50 17.98 -15.16
C SER A 48 5.51 18.50 -14.13
N ALA A 49 5.26 18.26 -12.83
CA ALA A 49 6.18 18.58 -11.74
C ALA A 49 7.18 17.45 -11.46
N GLY A 50 7.25 16.42 -12.30
CA GLY A 50 8.15 15.28 -12.13
C GLY A 50 7.74 14.35 -10.99
N ARG A 51 6.48 14.38 -10.54
CA ARG A 51 5.97 13.39 -9.59
C ARG A 51 5.46 12.17 -10.34
N VAL A 52 5.91 11.00 -9.91
CA VAL A 52 5.52 9.71 -10.48
C VAL A 52 4.62 8.99 -9.48
N VAL A 53 3.48 8.50 -9.95
CA VAL A 53 2.58 7.66 -9.16
C VAL A 53 2.87 6.21 -9.49
N TYR A 54 3.04 5.41 -8.46
CA TYR A 54 3.16 3.97 -8.53
C TYR A 54 2.00 3.32 -7.79
N SER A 55 1.41 2.29 -8.40
CA SER A 55 0.25 1.60 -7.85
C SER A 55 0.40 0.08 -7.89
N ASN A 56 -0.32 -0.59 -7.00
CA ASN A 56 -0.57 -2.03 -7.10
C ASN A 56 -2.08 -2.25 -7.25
N HIS A 57 -2.49 -2.67 -8.45
CA HIS A 57 -3.88 -2.98 -8.79
C HIS A 57 -4.20 -4.47 -8.70
N SER A 58 -3.21 -5.35 -8.47
CA SER A 58 -3.50 -6.78 -8.28
C SER A 58 -4.38 -7.06 -7.05
N GLN A 59 -4.57 -6.05 -6.20
CA GLN A 59 -5.57 -6.03 -5.14
C GLN A 59 -6.62 -4.93 -5.39
N ASP A 60 -7.37 -4.99 -6.50
CA ASP A 60 -8.39 -3.99 -6.92
C ASP A 60 -9.37 -3.54 -5.83
N HIS A 61 -9.58 -4.34 -4.80
CA HIS A 61 -10.45 -4.02 -3.66
C HIS A 61 -9.75 -3.22 -2.54
N LEU A 62 -8.44 -3.04 -2.63
CA LEU A 62 -7.52 -2.38 -1.68
C LEU A 62 -6.29 -1.84 -2.45
N PRO A 63 -6.46 -0.86 -3.36
CA PRO A 63 -5.35 -0.38 -4.18
C PRO A 63 -4.35 0.43 -3.34
N PHE A 64 -3.06 0.12 -3.51
CA PHE A 64 -1.95 0.81 -2.84
C PHE A 64 -1.33 1.84 -3.79
N TYR A 65 -1.08 3.05 -3.29
CA TYR A 65 -0.49 4.13 -4.08
C TYR A 65 0.69 4.78 -3.37
N LEU A 66 1.77 4.97 -4.13
CA LEU A 66 2.97 5.69 -3.75
C LEU A 66 3.17 6.86 -4.71
N VAL A 67 3.46 8.04 -4.16
CA VAL A 67 3.88 9.22 -4.92
C VAL A 67 5.37 9.38 -4.70
N VAL A 68 6.10 9.39 -5.80
CA VAL A 68 7.56 9.41 -5.86
C VAL A 68 8.02 10.71 -6.52
N ASP A 69 9.06 11.30 -5.94
CA ASP A 69 9.81 12.36 -6.58
C ASP A 69 10.67 11.79 -7.71
N GLY A 70 10.44 12.21 -8.95
CA GLY A 70 11.16 11.68 -10.12
C GLY A 70 12.65 12.01 -10.11
N LEU A 71 13.06 13.10 -9.45
CA LEU A 71 14.46 13.51 -9.36
C LEU A 71 15.24 12.65 -8.35
N SER A 72 14.74 12.52 -7.13
CA SER A 72 15.40 11.75 -6.07
C SER A 72 15.08 10.25 -6.09
N GLY A 73 14.04 9.83 -6.83
CA GLY A 73 13.53 8.45 -6.82
C GLY A 73 12.94 8.02 -5.48
N LYS A 74 12.64 8.99 -4.58
CA LYS A 74 12.15 8.72 -3.23
C LYS A 74 10.65 8.95 -3.11
N ILE A 75 10.00 8.12 -2.31
CA ILE A 75 8.62 8.26 -1.90
C ILE A 75 8.50 9.56 -1.12
N VAL A 76 7.62 10.46 -1.57
CA VAL A 76 7.28 11.68 -0.85
C VAL A 76 5.95 11.57 -0.13
N ARG A 77 5.09 10.64 -0.59
CA ARG A 77 3.79 10.40 0.01
C ARG A 77 3.30 8.99 -0.32
N ARG A 78 2.57 8.40 0.61
CA ARG A 78 1.75 7.20 0.39
C ARG A 78 0.29 7.53 0.63
N HIS A 79 -0.63 6.84 -0.04
CA HIS A 79 -2.06 7.00 0.24
C HIS A 79 -2.47 6.17 1.45
N ASN A 80 -3.27 6.77 2.34
CA ASN A 80 -3.93 6.00 3.39
C ASN A 80 -5.10 5.25 2.79
N ILE A 81 -5.26 4.00 3.21
CA ILE A 81 -6.34 3.12 2.76
C ILE A 81 -7.28 2.97 3.94
N ARG A 82 -8.38 3.73 3.92
CA ARG A 82 -9.36 3.81 5.01
C ARG A 82 -9.86 2.44 5.49
N ALA A 83 -10.11 1.52 4.54
CA ALA A 83 -10.55 0.16 4.86
C ALA A 83 -9.53 -0.65 5.69
N LEU A 84 -8.24 -0.30 5.65
CA LEU A 84 -7.22 -0.88 6.52
C LEU A 84 -7.14 -0.17 7.87
N ASP A 85 -7.40 1.14 7.94
CA ASP A 85 -7.41 1.91 9.18
C ASP A 85 -8.52 1.45 10.14
N GLU A 86 -9.68 1.10 9.60
CA GLU A 86 -10.84 0.57 10.35
C GLU A 86 -10.53 -0.76 11.06
N LEU A 87 -9.51 -1.51 10.63
CA LEU A 87 -9.09 -2.76 11.28
C LEU A 87 -8.32 -2.53 12.59
N SER A 88 -7.79 -1.33 12.79
CA SER A 88 -7.01 -0.93 13.98
C SER A 88 -7.89 -0.63 15.19
N LEU A 89 -9.17 -0.31 14.95
CA LEU A 89 -10.14 0.10 15.97
C LEU A 89 -10.86 -1.09 16.65
N VAL A 90 -10.65 -2.32 16.16
CA VAL A 90 -11.36 -3.53 16.61
C VAL A 90 -10.43 -4.46 17.41
N ALA A 91 -9.39 -3.92 18.06
CA ALA A 91 -8.42 -4.69 18.85
C ALA A 91 -8.50 -4.34 20.34
#